data_AF-A0A2W4UFH1-F1
#
_entry.id   AF-A0A2W4UFH1-F1
#
_cell.length_a   1.000
_cell.length_b   1.000
_cell.length_c   1.000
_cell.angle_alpha   90.00
_cell.angle_beta   90.00
_cell.angle_gamma   90.00
#
_symmetry.space_group_name_H-M   'P 1'
#
loop_
_entity.id
_entity.type
_entity.pdbx_description
1 polymer ?
#
loop_
_entity_poly.entity_id
_entity_poly.type
_entity_poly.pdbx_seq_one_letter_code
_entity_poly.pdbx_strand_id
1 'polypeptide(L)'
;MLNICTVSKLLQISIVAVSLTAVVALGFFARYVFVGADPESDSRDSPPTSAQIFELDGQKFKRWAVPREVPGLKFSDPIGRPSLLGGFRGRVILLNLWATWCPRCREGMPAVDRLNAHVAGDQFTVVTLALDSPAKAKAEAFLRQIKATTLRGVHAYSGGWA
;
A
#
# COMPACT_ATOMS: atom_id res chain seq x y z
N MET A 1 -20.81 80.30 4.92
CA MET A 1 -20.77 80.15 3.45
C MET A 1 -19.89 78.94 3.11
N LEU A 2 -20.45 77.74 3.02
CA LEU A 2 -19.69 76.55 2.60
C LEU A 2 -19.59 76.60 1.08
N ASN A 3 -18.37 76.68 0.54
CA ASN A 3 -18.11 76.88 -0.88
C ASN A 3 -18.70 75.74 -1.71
N ILE A 4 -19.43 76.06 -2.79
CA ILE A 4 -20.02 75.11 -3.75
C ILE A 4 -18.98 74.10 -4.27
N CYS A 5 -17.71 74.51 -4.34
CA CYS A 5 -16.58 73.68 -4.73
C CYS A 5 -16.26 72.55 -3.71
N THR A 6 -16.48 72.79 -2.42
CA THR A 6 -16.28 71.80 -1.35
C THR A 6 -17.39 70.75 -1.37
N VAL A 7 -18.63 71.15 -1.67
CA VAL A 7 -19.78 70.23 -1.80
C VAL A 7 -19.62 69.30 -3.00
N SER A 8 -19.15 69.81 -4.15
CA SER A 8 -18.86 68.98 -5.34
C SER A 8 -17.76 67.95 -5.09
N LYS A 9 -16.67 68.35 -4.41
CA LYS A 9 -15.58 67.43 -4.04
C LYS A 9 -16.03 66.37 -3.03
N LEU A 10 -16.82 66.74 -2.03
CA LEU A 10 -17.39 65.79 -1.06
C LEU A 10 -18.36 64.80 -1.73
N LEU A 11 -19.16 65.27 -2.70
CA LEU A 11 -20.06 64.44 -3.48
C LEU A 11 -19.28 63.45 -4.37
N GLN A 12 -18.25 63.93 -5.08
CA GLN A 12 -17.39 63.07 -5.91
C GLN A 12 -16.65 62.01 -5.08
N ILE A 13 -16.09 62.38 -3.92
CA ILE A 13 -15.40 61.43 -3.03
C ILE A 13 -16.38 60.37 -2.51
N SER A 14 -17.61 60.77 -2.15
CA SER A 14 -18.64 59.84 -1.68
C SER A 14 -19.09 58.87 -2.77
N ILE A 15 -19.27 59.34 -4.00
CA ILE A 15 -19.63 58.49 -5.15
C ILE A 15 -18.53 57.45 -5.43
N VAL A 16 -17.26 57.87 -5.41
CA VAL A 16 -16.12 56.96 -5.63
C VAL A 16 -16.01 55.94 -4.50
N ALA A 17 -16.17 56.35 -3.24
CA ALA A 17 -16.12 55.46 -2.09
C ALA A 17 -17.21 54.37 -2.16
N VAL A 18 -18.46 54.77 -2.46
CA VAL A 18 -19.60 53.84 -2.58
C VAL A 18 -19.38 52.86 -3.74
N SER A 19 -18.88 53.36 -4.88
CA SER A 19 -18.57 52.53 -6.05
C SER A 19 -17.48 51.50 -5.74
N LEU A 20 -16.43 51.91 -5.02
CA LEU A 20 -15.34 51.01 -4.62
C LEU A 20 -15.84 49.91 -3.68
N THR A 21 -16.65 50.27 -2.67
CA THR A 21 -17.22 49.28 -1.74
C THR A 21 -18.16 48.30 -2.44
N ALA A 22 -18.95 48.75 -3.42
CA ALA A 22 -19.82 47.88 -4.19
C ALA A 22 -19.03 46.87 -5.04
N VAL A 23 -17.93 47.29 -5.68
CA VAL A 23 -17.06 46.42 -6.47
C VAL A 23 -16.37 45.37 -5.59
N VAL A 24 -15.86 45.78 -4.42
CA VAL A 24 -15.23 44.85 -3.47
C VAL A 24 -16.24 43.85 -2.93
N ALA A 25 -17.45 44.29 -2.56
CA ALA A 25 -18.52 43.43 -2.08
C ALA A 25 -18.98 42.44 -3.16
N LEU A 26 -19.15 42.89 -4.41
CA LEU A 26 -19.48 41.99 -5.53
C LEU A 26 -18.38 40.98 -5.79
N GLY A 27 -17.10 41.37 -5.74
CA GLY A 27 -15.98 40.46 -5.92
C GLY A 27 -15.92 39.39 -4.83
N PHE A 28 -16.15 39.79 -3.57
CA PHE A 28 -16.19 38.87 -2.44
C PHE A 28 -17.39 37.91 -2.51
N PHE A 29 -18.57 38.43 -2.87
CA PHE A 29 -19.79 37.64 -3.06
C PHE A 29 -19.67 36.67 -4.24
N ALA A 30 -19.12 37.12 -5.38
CA ALA A 30 -18.85 36.26 -6.53
C ALA A 30 -17.86 35.15 -6.16
N ARG A 31 -16.81 35.45 -5.38
CA ARG A 31 -15.91 34.41 -4.86
C ARG A 31 -16.65 33.44 -3.94
N TYR A 32 -17.54 33.92 -3.08
CA TYR A 32 -18.29 33.07 -2.15
C TYR A 32 -19.33 32.17 -2.86
N VAL A 33 -19.94 32.66 -3.94
CA VAL A 33 -20.99 31.95 -4.69
C VAL A 33 -20.42 31.06 -5.80
N PHE A 34 -19.41 31.52 -6.55
CA PHE A 34 -18.80 30.74 -7.63
C PHE A 34 -17.62 29.87 -7.18
N VAL A 35 -16.93 30.23 -6.09
CA VAL A 35 -15.93 29.37 -5.41
C VAL A 35 -16.54 28.83 -4.11
N GLY A 36 -17.83 28.52 -4.16
CA GLY A 36 -18.50 27.70 -3.16
C GLY A 36 -18.10 26.24 -3.37
N ALA A 37 -17.31 25.73 -2.43
CA ALA A 37 -17.05 24.32 -2.20
C ALA A 37 -16.21 23.57 -3.27
N ASP A 38 -14.89 23.69 -3.16
CA ASP A 38 -14.09 22.46 -3.22
C ASP A 38 -14.06 21.91 -1.80
N PRO A 39 -14.97 20.99 -1.39
CA PRO A 39 -14.52 20.04 -0.41
C PRO A 39 -13.46 19.26 -1.16
N GLU A 40 -12.19 19.46 -0.79
CA GLU A 40 -11.20 18.40 -0.89
C GLU A 40 -11.94 17.10 -0.56
N SER A 41 -12.22 16.30 -1.58
CA SER A 41 -12.96 15.05 -1.44
C SER A 41 -12.01 14.10 -0.74
N ASP A 42 -11.89 14.30 0.57
CA ASP A 42 -11.13 13.46 1.47
C ASP A 42 -11.87 12.12 1.48
N SER A 43 -11.41 11.23 0.60
CA SER A 43 -11.96 9.90 0.38
C SER A 43 -11.62 8.95 1.54
N ARG A 44 -11.40 9.50 2.75
CA ARG A 44 -10.91 8.80 3.94
C ARG A 44 -11.99 8.13 4.78
N ASP A 45 -13.28 8.45 4.58
CA ASP A 45 -14.33 7.99 5.51
C ASP A 45 -15.34 6.96 4.98
N SER A 46 -15.12 6.41 3.77
CA SER A 46 -15.80 5.16 3.40
C SER A 46 -14.91 3.97 3.76
N PRO A 47 -15.35 3.02 4.62
CA PRO A 47 -14.64 1.76 4.75
C PRO A 47 -14.55 1.15 3.35
N PRO A 48 -13.35 0.87 2.84
CA PRO A 48 -13.19 0.37 1.50
C PRO A 48 -13.93 -0.98 1.43
N THR A 49 -15.08 -1.01 0.77
CA THR A 49 -15.78 -2.27 0.48
C THR A 49 -15.06 -3.03 -0.66
N SER A 50 -14.06 -2.39 -1.28
CA SER A 50 -13.22 -2.91 -2.35
C SER A 50 -11.77 -3.11 -1.89
N ALA A 51 -11.08 -4.06 -2.52
CA ALA A 51 -9.66 -4.26 -2.28
C ALA A 51 -8.86 -2.98 -2.62
N GLN A 52 -8.10 -2.47 -1.66
CA GLN A 52 -7.29 -1.27 -1.85
C GLN A 52 -5.99 -1.65 -2.55
N ILE A 53 -5.67 -0.94 -3.63
CA ILE A 53 -4.36 -0.99 -4.25
C ILE A 53 -3.52 0.11 -3.62
N PHE A 54 -2.40 -0.27 -3.01
CA PHE A 54 -1.40 0.67 -2.49
C PHE A 54 -0.10 0.48 -3.25
N GLU A 55 0.57 1.58 -3.53
CA GLU A 55 1.84 1.58 -4.26
C GLU A 55 2.99 1.79 -3.28
N LEU A 56 3.95 0.87 -3.32
CA LEU A 56 5.21 0.97 -2.56
C LEU A 56 6.35 0.81 -3.57
N ASP A 57 7.18 1.85 -3.70
CA ASP A 57 8.33 1.86 -4.61
C ASP A 57 8.00 1.43 -6.05
N GLY A 58 6.87 1.90 -6.59
CA GLY A 58 6.43 1.56 -7.94
C GLY A 58 5.78 0.17 -8.08
N GLN A 59 5.64 -0.58 -6.98
CA GLN A 59 4.95 -1.87 -6.96
C GLN A 59 3.54 -1.73 -6.39
N LYS A 60 2.57 -2.31 -7.10
CA LYS A 60 1.16 -2.30 -6.73
C LYS A 60 0.81 -3.52 -5.88
N PHE A 61 0.43 -3.28 -4.64
CA PHE A 61 -0.03 -4.30 -3.72
C PHE A 61 -1.54 -4.20 -3.54
N LYS A 62 -2.22 -5.34 -3.59
CA LYS A 62 -3.67 -5.43 -3.38
C LYS A 62 -3.95 -5.94 -1.97
N ARG A 63 -4.49 -5.09 -1.11
CA ARG A 63 -5.03 -5.49 0.19
C ARG A 63 -6.50 -5.84 0.04
N TRP A 64 -6.90 -7.02 0.50
CA TRP A 64 -8.31 -7.37 0.59
C TRP A 64 -8.99 -6.54 1.69
N ALA A 65 -10.13 -5.93 1.37
CA ALA A 65 -10.94 -5.17 2.32
C ALA A 65 -11.53 -6.04 3.43
N VAL A 66 -12.00 -7.23 3.05
CA VAL A 66 -12.57 -8.22 3.96
C VAL A 66 -11.60 -9.40 4.04
N PRO A 67 -11.27 -9.90 5.24
CA PRO A 67 -10.49 -11.11 5.40
C PRO A 67 -11.10 -12.27 4.60
N ARG A 68 -10.29 -12.94 3.78
CA ARG A 68 -10.69 -14.14 3.06
C ARG A 68 -10.00 -15.35 3.66
N GLU A 69 -10.74 -16.44 3.75
CA GLU A 69 -10.11 -17.71 4.05
C GLU A 69 -9.19 -18.12 2.90
N VAL A 70 -7.98 -18.51 3.27
CA VAL A 70 -6.98 -19.04 2.34
C VAL A 70 -7.17 -20.57 2.31
N PRO A 71 -7.11 -21.22 1.12
CA PRO A 71 -7.17 -22.67 1.03
C PRO A 71 -6.16 -23.36 1.95
N GLY A 72 -6.55 -24.54 2.45
CA GLY A 72 -5.70 -25.37 3.33
C GLY A 72 -4.51 -25.96 2.59
N LEU A 73 -3.49 -25.13 2.33
CA LEU A 73 -2.28 -25.52 1.63
C LEU A 73 -1.47 -26.49 2.52
N LYS A 74 -1.22 -27.68 1.99
CA LYS A 74 -0.38 -28.72 2.59
C LYS A 74 1.00 -28.70 1.96
N PHE A 75 2.03 -28.82 2.80
CA PHE A 75 3.42 -28.84 2.37
C PHE A 75 4.29 -29.57 3.37
N SER A 76 5.49 -29.95 2.96
CA SER A 76 6.49 -30.47 3.88
C SER A 76 7.29 -29.32 4.49
N ASP A 77 7.50 -29.38 5.79
CA ASP A 77 8.39 -28.45 6.49
C ASP A 77 9.88 -28.73 6.13
N PRO A 78 10.82 -27.89 6.61
CA PRO A 78 12.24 -28.08 6.34
C PRO A 78 12.82 -29.43 6.79
N ILE A 79 12.23 -30.07 7.80
CA ILE A 79 12.66 -31.38 8.31
C ILE A 79 11.89 -32.54 7.66
N GLY A 80 11.01 -32.25 6.71
CA GLY A 80 10.26 -33.24 5.92
C GLY A 80 8.95 -33.70 6.55
N ARG A 81 8.48 -33.06 7.64
CA ARG A 81 7.19 -33.39 8.26
C ARG A 81 6.04 -32.71 7.52
N PRO A 82 4.85 -33.34 7.45
CA PRO A 82 3.66 -32.69 6.94
C PRO A 82 3.31 -31.43 7.74
N SER A 83 3.02 -30.35 7.04
CA SER A 83 2.65 -29.05 7.59
C SER A 83 1.48 -28.45 6.79
N LEU A 84 0.77 -27.53 7.45
CA LEU A 84 -0.46 -26.90 6.96
C LEU A 84 -0.38 -25.41 7.22
N LEU A 85 -0.89 -24.61 6.28
CA LEU A 85 -0.96 -23.15 6.45
C LEU A 85 -1.78 -22.74 7.70
N GLY A 86 -2.78 -23.55 8.07
CA GLY A 86 -3.57 -23.33 9.29
C GLY A 86 -2.77 -23.41 10.59
N GLY A 87 -1.59 -24.05 10.58
CA GLY A 87 -0.69 -24.11 11.74
C GLY A 87 -0.04 -22.76 12.10
N PHE A 88 -0.16 -21.75 11.24
CA PHE A 88 0.39 -20.40 11.46
C PHE A 88 -0.65 -19.39 11.95
N ARG A 89 -1.85 -19.83 12.34
CA ARG A 89 -2.91 -18.96 12.88
C ARG A 89 -2.41 -18.19 14.11
N GLY A 90 -2.78 -16.91 14.19
CA GLY A 90 -2.35 -16.00 15.27
C GLY A 90 -1.01 -15.31 15.01
N ARG A 91 -0.34 -15.60 13.89
CA ARG A 91 0.90 -14.95 13.45
C ARG A 91 0.71 -14.30 12.08
N VAL A 92 1.39 -13.18 11.83
CA VAL A 92 1.49 -12.61 10.48
C VAL A 92 2.50 -13.43 9.68
N ILE A 93 2.09 -13.90 8.50
CA ILE A 93 2.98 -14.68 7.63
C ILE A 93 3.19 -14.00 6.28
N LEU A 94 4.43 -14.03 5.81
CA LEU A 94 4.74 -13.82 4.39
C LEU A 94 4.90 -15.18 3.74
N LEU A 95 3.91 -15.61 2.97
CA LEU A 95 3.98 -16.83 2.16
C LEU A 95 4.61 -16.49 0.80
N ASN A 96 5.83 -16.98 0.57
CA ASN A 96 6.56 -16.80 -0.69
C ASN A 96 6.57 -18.10 -1.49
N LEU A 97 5.81 -18.15 -2.58
CA LEU A 97 5.78 -19.27 -3.52
C LEU A 97 6.87 -19.05 -4.58
N TRP A 98 7.81 -19.97 -4.72
CA TRP A 98 8.96 -19.79 -5.62
C TRP A 98 9.47 -21.11 -6.19
N ALA A 99 10.35 -21.03 -7.20
CA ALA A 99 11.04 -22.19 -7.75
C ALA A 99 12.40 -21.83 -8.34
N THR A 100 13.32 -22.79 -8.40
CA THR A 100 14.65 -22.60 -9.01
C THR A 100 14.63 -22.45 -10.53
N TRP A 101 13.55 -22.90 -11.18
CA TRP A 101 13.36 -22.70 -12.62
C TRP A 101 12.74 -21.33 -12.96
N CYS A 102 12.27 -20.56 -11.97
CA CYS A 102 11.65 -19.25 -12.16
C CYS A 102 12.71 -18.12 -12.04
N PRO A 103 13.08 -17.43 -13.14
CA PRO A 103 14.16 -16.44 -13.12
C PRO A 103 13.88 -15.26 -12.20
N ARG A 104 12.68 -14.66 -12.32
CA ARG A 104 12.23 -13.55 -11.46
C ARG A 104 12.21 -13.91 -9.98
N CYS A 105 11.84 -15.14 -9.65
CA CYS A 105 11.84 -15.61 -8.29
C CYS A 105 13.27 -15.64 -7.71
N ARG A 106 14.23 -16.17 -8.49
CA ARG A 106 15.65 -16.24 -8.09
C ARG A 106 16.24 -14.86 -7.83
N GLU A 107 15.92 -13.87 -8.66
CA GLU A 107 16.33 -12.46 -8.49
C GLU A 107 15.83 -11.89 -7.15
N GLY A 108 14.63 -12.27 -6.72
CA GLY A 108 14.01 -11.80 -5.47
C GLY A 108 14.49 -12.49 -4.20
N MET A 109 14.98 -13.74 -4.28
CA MET A 109 15.33 -14.52 -3.08
C MET A 109 16.36 -13.87 -2.15
N PRO A 110 17.42 -13.17 -2.63
CA PRO A 110 18.32 -12.43 -1.75
C PRO A 110 17.62 -11.34 -0.93
N ALA A 111 16.61 -10.67 -1.49
CA ALA A 111 15.83 -9.67 -0.76
C ALA A 111 14.93 -10.33 0.30
N VAL A 112 14.37 -11.51 0.01
CA VAL A 112 13.57 -12.28 0.97
C VAL A 112 14.44 -12.77 2.14
N ASP A 113 15.67 -13.22 1.90
CA ASP A 113 16.60 -13.62 2.97
C ASP A 113 16.94 -12.42 3.87
N ARG A 114 17.21 -11.25 3.29
CA ARG A 114 17.41 -10.02 4.07
C ARG A 114 16.18 -9.65 4.87
N LEU A 115 14.99 -9.68 4.27
CA LEU A 115 13.75 -9.37 4.99
C LEU A 115 13.60 -10.30 6.20
N ASN A 116 13.72 -11.61 5.99
CA ASN A 116 13.61 -12.58 7.07
C ASN A 116 14.65 -12.33 8.18
N ALA A 117 15.87 -11.91 7.84
CA ALA A 117 16.87 -11.51 8.83
C ALA A 117 16.47 -10.28 9.69
N HIS A 118 15.69 -9.35 9.15
CA HIS A 118 15.33 -8.10 9.83
C HIS A 118 14.02 -8.18 10.61
N VAL A 119 13.03 -8.93 10.11
CA VAL A 119 11.65 -8.87 10.64
C VAL A 119 11.15 -10.19 11.24
N ALA A 120 11.86 -11.30 11.06
CA ALA A 120 11.41 -12.57 11.65
C ALA A 120 11.46 -12.52 13.18
N GLY A 121 10.39 -13.00 13.82
CA GLY A 121 10.24 -13.03 15.26
C GLY A 121 8.97 -13.75 15.69
N ASP A 122 8.51 -13.51 16.92
CA ASP A 122 7.37 -14.25 17.48
C ASP A 122 6.04 -13.93 16.77
N GLN A 123 5.91 -12.70 16.25
CA GLN A 123 4.68 -12.21 15.61
C GLN A 123 4.71 -12.23 14.08
N PHE A 124 5.89 -12.43 13.48
CA PHE A 124 6.06 -12.44 12.02
C PHE A 124 6.99 -13.56 11.56
N THR A 125 6.60 -14.29 10.51
CA THR A 125 7.45 -15.31 9.91
C THR A 125 7.35 -15.35 8.39
N VAL A 126 8.48 -15.67 7.74
CA VAL A 126 8.54 -15.88 6.30
C VAL A 126 8.49 -17.38 6.03
N VAL A 127 7.49 -17.81 5.25
CA VAL A 127 7.32 -19.19 4.81
C VAL A 127 7.68 -19.27 3.33
N THR A 128 8.85 -19.82 3.00
CA THR A 128 9.29 -20.01 1.62
C THR A 128 8.93 -21.41 1.12
N LEU A 129 8.00 -21.49 0.17
CA LEU A 129 7.53 -22.73 -0.40
C LEU A 129 8.13 -22.94 -1.79
N ALA A 130 9.02 -23.93 -1.91
CA ALA A 130 9.59 -24.32 -3.19
C ALA A 130 8.65 -25.25 -3.97
N LEU A 131 8.40 -24.89 -5.23
CA LEU A 131 7.57 -25.62 -6.20
C LEU A 131 8.42 -26.52 -7.14
N ASP A 132 9.71 -26.68 -6.85
CA ASP A 132 10.61 -27.51 -7.65
C ASP A 132 10.23 -29.00 -7.61
N SER A 133 10.70 -29.77 -8.59
CA SER A 133 10.66 -31.24 -8.55
C SER A 133 12.06 -31.79 -8.90
N PRO A 134 12.76 -32.47 -7.96
CA PRO A 134 12.45 -32.57 -6.52
C PRO A 134 12.61 -31.21 -5.80
N ALA A 135 11.64 -30.87 -4.96
CA ALA A 135 11.51 -29.54 -4.33
C ALA A 135 12.71 -29.14 -3.46
N LYS A 136 12.96 -29.94 -2.43
CA LYS A 136 13.92 -29.62 -1.36
C LYS A 136 15.36 -29.52 -1.85
N ALA A 137 15.83 -30.54 -2.58
CA ALA A 137 17.24 -30.63 -2.98
C ALA A 137 17.66 -29.48 -3.91
N LYS A 138 16.83 -29.15 -4.91
CA LYS A 138 17.12 -28.05 -5.85
C LYS A 138 17.09 -26.70 -5.14
N ALA A 139 16.06 -26.46 -4.33
CA ALA A 139 15.91 -25.21 -3.61
C ALA A 139 17.07 -24.97 -2.62
N GLU A 140 17.44 -25.97 -1.83
CA GLU A 140 18.58 -25.86 -0.91
C GLU A 140 19.91 -25.64 -1.65
N ALA A 141 20.12 -26.28 -2.80
CA ALA A 141 21.31 -26.06 -3.61
C ALA A 141 21.41 -24.60 -4.07
N PHE A 142 20.30 -24.02 -4.54
CA PHE A 142 20.25 -22.62 -4.90
C PHE A 142 20.46 -21.68 -3.71
N LEU A 143 19.85 -21.97 -2.56
CA LEU A 143 20.03 -21.15 -1.35
C LEU A 143 21.49 -21.16 -0.86
N ARG A 144 22.20 -22.29 -0.98
CA ARG A 144 23.64 -22.36 -0.74
C ARG A 144 24.42 -21.52 -1.76
N GLN A 145 24.04 -21.54 -3.03
CA GLN A 145 24.69 -20.75 -4.09
C GLN A 145 24.60 -19.24 -3.81
N ILE A 146 23.44 -18.75 -3.36
CA ILE A 146 23.27 -17.33 -3.01
C ILE A 146 23.75 -16.99 -1.58
N LYS A 147 24.30 -17.97 -0.85
CA LYS A 147 24.76 -17.83 0.54
C LYS A 147 23.67 -17.32 1.49
N ALA A 148 22.43 -17.77 1.30
CA ALA A 148 21.32 -17.41 2.17
C ALA A 148 21.61 -17.81 3.61
N THR A 149 21.37 -16.89 4.54
CA THR A 149 21.75 -17.06 5.95
C THR A 149 20.58 -17.48 6.81
N THR A 150 19.38 -17.01 6.50
CA THR A 150 18.20 -17.17 7.35
C THR A 150 17.18 -18.13 6.77
N LEU A 151 17.18 -18.32 5.44
CA LEU A 151 16.25 -19.22 4.74
C LEU A 151 16.72 -20.69 4.68
N ARG A 152 17.56 -21.15 5.61
CA ARG A 152 18.25 -22.47 5.51
C ARG A 152 17.32 -23.69 5.58
N GLY A 153 16.05 -23.49 5.94
CA GLY A 153 15.01 -24.51 5.86
C GLY A 153 13.98 -24.16 4.80
N VAL A 154 13.92 -24.96 3.72
CA VAL A 154 12.94 -24.76 2.64
C VAL A 154 11.71 -25.62 2.89
N HIS A 155 10.53 -25.02 2.85
CA HIS A 155 9.29 -25.78 2.78
C HIS A 155 9.13 -26.33 1.36
N ALA A 156 8.87 -27.62 1.23
CA ALA A 156 8.69 -28.28 -0.05
C ALA A 156 7.20 -28.46 -0.32
N TYR A 157 6.73 -28.02 -1.48
CA TYR A 157 5.36 -28.35 -1.89
C TYR A 157 5.22 -29.86 -2.07
N SER A 158 4.27 -30.44 -1.35
CA SER A 158 4.01 -31.89 -1.31
C SER A 158 2.73 -32.28 -2.04
N GLY A 159 2.03 -31.31 -2.65
CA GLY A 159 0.85 -31.59 -3.45
C GLY A 159 1.26 -32.07 -4.84
N GLY A 160 0.85 -33.27 -5.22
CA GLY A 160 0.84 -33.63 -6.63
C GLY A 160 -0.08 -32.66 -7.37
N TRP A 161 0.34 -32.19 -8.54
CA TRP A 161 -0.57 -31.56 -9.49
C TRP A 161 -1.51 -32.68 -9.97
N ALA A 162 -2.65 -32.82 -9.30
CA ALA A 162 -3.76 -33.63 -9.80
C ALA A 162 -4.49 -32.87 -10.91
#